data_AF-A0A937Z028-F1
#
_entry.id   AF-A0A937Z028-F1
#
_cell.length_a   1.000
_cell.length_b   1.000
_cell.length_c   1.000
_cell.angle_alpha   90.00
_cell.angle_beta   90.00
_cell.angle_gamma   90.00
#
_symmetry.space_group_name_H-M   'P 1'
#
loop_
_entity.id
_entity.type
_entity.pdbx_description
1 polymer ?
#
loop_
_entity_poly.entity_id
_entity_poly.type
_entity_poly.pdbx_seq_one_letter_code
_entity_poly.pdbx_strand_id
1 'polypeptide(L)'
;MTFRNCVAYNDAGGALGMCCESGAELSNVRYEDCTVLHATHPNPSRGAIGIELEGTGAINGFRFENLVIEDVTGELHPALKVVNNWDDWHMNLPSPPGRPYEQANPPARKEPRGAIRNVLFRNITVLRCDTEDVVLMADGPQSPIENVTFDNVVIAGKRLEPKDPRLKTNAWVRNVVVR
;
A
#
# COMPACT_ATOMS: atom_id res chain seq x y z
N MET A 1 12.74 13.33 -4.12
CA MET A 1 13.77 12.49 -3.46
C MET A 1 13.78 11.13 -4.14
N THR A 2 14.95 10.50 -4.30
CA THR A 2 15.07 9.21 -4.98
C THR A 2 15.92 8.25 -4.17
N PHE A 3 15.39 7.05 -3.93
CA PHE A 3 16.09 5.89 -3.40
C PHE A 3 16.30 4.91 -4.55
N ARG A 4 17.53 4.44 -4.74
CA ARG A 4 17.85 3.51 -5.83
C ARG A 4 18.88 2.46 -5.44
N ASN A 5 18.81 1.29 -6.08
CA ASN A 5 19.72 0.17 -5.85
C ASN A 5 19.73 -0.27 -4.38
N CYS A 6 18.56 -0.25 -3.74
CA CYS A 6 18.42 -0.64 -2.35
C CYS A 6 18.00 -2.11 -2.25
N VAL A 7 18.57 -2.83 -1.28
CA VAL A 7 18.14 -4.17 -0.90
C VAL A 7 17.63 -4.09 0.53
N ALA A 8 16.38 -4.51 0.75
CA ALA A 8 15.74 -4.52 2.06
C ALA A 8 15.46 -5.96 2.52
N TYR A 9 15.77 -6.23 3.78
CA TYR A 9 15.38 -7.43 4.50
C TYR A 9 14.61 -6.95 5.74
N ASN A 10 13.35 -7.34 5.87
CA ASN A 10 12.46 -6.74 6.86
C ASN A 10 11.55 -7.78 7.53
N ASP A 11 11.66 -7.89 8.86
CA ASP A 11 10.84 -8.79 9.67
C ASP A 11 9.63 -8.08 10.31
N ALA A 12 9.51 -6.75 10.17
CA ALA A 12 8.49 -5.95 10.83
C ALA A 12 8.03 -4.74 10.00
N GLY A 13 6.71 -4.55 9.85
CA GLY A 13 6.16 -3.42 9.08
C GLY A 13 6.42 -3.52 7.58
N GLY A 14 6.59 -2.38 6.91
CA GLY A 14 6.79 -2.27 5.46
C GLY A 14 8.24 -1.96 5.10
N ALA A 15 8.74 -2.55 4.01
CA ALA A 15 10.16 -2.51 3.66
C ALA A 15 10.56 -1.23 2.91
N LEU A 16 9.76 -0.79 1.93
CA LEU A 16 10.04 0.42 1.14
C LEU A 16 8.79 1.28 0.97
N GLY A 17 8.88 2.56 1.35
CA GLY A 17 7.74 3.45 1.23
C GLY A 17 7.73 4.57 2.27
N MET A 18 6.57 5.21 2.38
CA MET A 18 6.28 6.12 3.48
C MET A 18 5.50 5.37 4.57
N CYS A 19 5.93 5.53 5.81
CA CYS A 19 5.47 4.75 6.96
C CYS A 19 4.85 5.64 8.04
N CYS A 20 3.65 5.28 8.52
CA CYS A 20 2.86 5.89 9.59
C CYS A 20 2.71 7.42 9.53
N GLU A 21 3.31 8.16 10.47
CA GLU A 21 2.91 9.53 10.78
C GLU A 21 3.75 10.57 10.01
N SER A 22 3.14 11.20 9.00
CA SER A 22 3.66 12.42 8.39
C SER A 22 2.66 13.57 8.50
N GLY A 23 3.00 14.57 9.30
CA GLY A 23 2.32 15.87 9.27
C GLY A 23 2.82 16.79 8.15
N ALA A 24 3.90 16.40 7.45
CA ALA A 24 4.48 17.15 6.36
C ALA A 24 3.89 16.73 5.00
N GLU A 25 3.73 17.71 4.12
CA GLU A 25 3.44 17.49 2.71
C GLU A 25 4.63 16.81 2.03
N LEU A 26 4.45 15.61 1.47
CA LEU A 26 5.50 14.90 0.76
C LEU A 26 5.14 14.76 -0.71
N SER A 27 6.09 15.12 -1.57
CA SER A 27 5.90 14.97 -3.01
C SER A 27 7.14 14.51 -3.75
N ASN A 28 6.91 13.90 -4.92
CA ASN A 28 7.96 13.52 -5.87
C ASN A 28 9.02 12.60 -5.22
N VAL A 29 8.56 11.52 -4.58
CA VAL A 29 9.41 10.48 -4.00
C VAL A 29 9.44 9.28 -4.93
N ARG A 30 10.63 8.74 -5.15
CA ARG A 30 10.85 7.61 -6.06
C ARG A 30 11.68 6.51 -5.39
N TYR A 31 11.22 5.28 -5.52
CA TYR A 31 11.98 4.06 -5.26
C TYR A 31 12.20 3.38 -6.62
N GLU A 32 13.47 3.15 -6.97
CA GLU A 32 13.85 2.64 -8.29
C GLU A 32 14.90 1.53 -8.17
N ASP A 33 14.75 0.44 -8.92
CA ASP A 33 15.73 -0.65 -8.97
C ASP A 33 16.04 -1.23 -7.57
N CYS A 34 14.99 -1.50 -6.79
CA CYS A 34 15.11 -2.00 -5.42
C CYS A 34 14.59 -3.44 -5.28
N THR A 35 15.17 -4.19 -4.33
CA THR A 35 14.74 -5.54 -4.00
C THR A 35 14.31 -5.63 -2.54
N VAL A 36 13.14 -6.22 -2.28
CA VAL A 36 12.73 -6.66 -0.95
C VAL A 36 12.93 -8.18 -0.89
N LEU A 37 13.96 -8.64 -0.18
CA LEU A 37 14.27 -10.06 -0.03
C LEU A 37 13.27 -10.78 0.89
N HIS A 38 12.77 -10.04 1.89
CA HIS A 38 12.04 -10.63 2.99
C HIS A 38 11.10 -9.58 3.60
N ALA A 39 9.81 -9.91 3.69
CA ALA A 39 8.77 -9.12 4.34
C ALA A 39 7.78 -10.07 5.05
N THR A 40 8.14 -10.56 6.23
CA THR A 40 7.49 -11.76 6.82
C THR A 40 6.71 -11.56 8.10
N HIS A 41 6.55 -10.32 8.54
CA HIS A 41 5.60 -10.03 9.60
C HIS A 41 4.20 -10.50 9.16
N PRO A 42 3.51 -11.39 9.89
CA PRO A 42 2.30 -12.05 9.38
C PRO A 42 1.10 -11.10 9.23
N ASN A 43 1.04 -10.05 10.07
CA ASN A 43 -0.09 -9.11 10.09
C ASN A 43 0.40 -7.65 10.22
N PRO A 44 1.20 -7.11 9.28
CA PRO A 44 1.68 -5.75 9.39
C PRO A 44 0.57 -4.79 8.98
N SER A 45 0.59 -3.59 9.55
CA SER A 45 -0.26 -2.49 9.09
C SER A 45 0.09 -2.02 7.67
N ARG A 46 1.30 -2.35 7.20
CA ARG A 46 1.85 -1.95 5.89
C ARG A 46 1.89 -3.12 4.91
N GLY A 47 2.00 -2.81 3.63
CA GLY A 47 2.43 -3.80 2.65
C GLY A 47 3.95 -3.90 2.62
N ALA A 48 4.49 -4.88 1.90
CA ALA A 48 5.93 -4.98 1.68
C ALA A 48 6.48 -3.68 1.07
N ILE A 49 5.74 -3.07 0.13
CA ILE A 49 5.98 -1.71 -0.35
C ILE A 49 4.69 -0.88 -0.40
N GLY A 50 4.84 0.45 -0.33
CA GLY A 50 3.76 1.39 -0.61
C GLY A 50 3.70 2.59 0.34
N ILE A 51 2.50 2.96 0.78
CA ILE A 51 2.26 4.16 1.59
C ILE A 51 1.28 3.81 2.70
N GLU A 52 1.64 4.11 3.94
CA GLU A 52 0.71 4.13 5.07
C GLU A 52 0.74 5.51 5.71
N LEU A 53 -0.29 6.32 5.47
CA LEU A 53 -0.35 7.70 5.93
C LEU A 53 -1.31 7.89 7.09
N GLU A 54 -0.75 8.35 8.20
CA GLU A 54 -1.49 8.56 9.43
C GLU A 54 -1.56 9.99 9.91
N GLY A 55 -0.66 10.83 9.39
CA GLY A 55 -0.66 12.25 9.68
C GLY A 55 -1.57 13.04 8.75
N THR A 56 -1.58 14.35 8.95
CA THR A 56 -2.43 15.30 8.23
C THR A 56 -1.80 15.79 6.91
N GLY A 57 -0.50 15.58 6.70
CA GLY A 57 0.20 16.01 5.51
C GLY A 57 -0.17 15.18 4.29
N ALA A 58 -0.49 15.82 3.16
CA ALA A 58 -0.85 15.10 1.95
C ALA A 58 0.37 14.52 1.22
N ILE A 59 0.11 13.47 0.44
CA ILE A 59 1.11 12.72 -0.31
C ILE A 59 0.79 12.82 -1.79
N ASN A 60 1.79 13.18 -2.59
CA ASN A 60 1.59 13.37 -4.03
C ASN A 60 2.77 12.91 -4.89
N GLY A 61 2.53 12.06 -5.89
CA GLY A 61 3.55 11.77 -6.90
C GLY A 61 4.62 10.77 -6.41
N PHE A 62 4.21 9.77 -5.64
CA PHE A 62 5.08 8.66 -5.24
C PHE A 62 5.19 7.64 -6.37
N ARG A 63 6.40 7.12 -6.59
CA ARG A 63 6.70 6.18 -7.67
C ARG A 63 7.54 5.01 -7.16
N PHE A 64 7.11 3.80 -7.48
CA PHE A 64 7.82 2.55 -7.27
C PHE A 64 8.06 1.94 -8.64
N GLU A 65 9.31 1.87 -9.08
CA GLU A 65 9.65 1.49 -10.46
C GLU A 65 10.78 0.46 -10.50
N ASN A 66 10.57 -0.67 -11.18
CA ASN A 66 11.56 -1.76 -11.31
C ASN A 66 11.89 -2.40 -9.95
N LEU A 67 10.88 -2.90 -9.24
CA LEU A 67 11.08 -3.57 -7.95
C LEU A 67 10.85 -5.08 -8.03
N VAL A 68 11.66 -5.82 -7.29
CA VAL A 68 11.46 -7.25 -7.03
C VAL A 68 11.13 -7.44 -5.56
N ILE A 69 10.08 -8.19 -5.26
CA ILE A 69 9.71 -8.61 -3.91
C ILE A 69 9.78 -10.14 -3.91
N GLU A 70 10.74 -10.70 -3.18
CA GLU A 70 11.02 -12.13 -3.23
C GLU A 70 10.07 -12.95 -2.38
N ASP A 71 9.80 -12.53 -1.15
CA ASP A 71 8.97 -13.28 -0.20
C ASP A 71 8.17 -12.34 0.71
N VAL A 72 6.84 -12.51 0.70
CA VAL A 72 5.90 -11.84 1.59
C VAL A 72 5.05 -12.89 2.31
N THR A 73 5.08 -12.94 3.63
CA THR A 73 4.28 -13.92 4.39
C THR A 73 3.22 -13.24 5.24
N GLY A 74 2.09 -13.94 5.42
CA GLY A 74 0.93 -13.45 6.13
C GLY A 74 -0.32 -13.35 5.25
N GLU A 75 -1.43 -13.93 5.71
CA GLU A 75 -2.72 -13.90 4.99
C GLU A 75 -3.26 -12.48 4.75
N LEU A 76 -2.83 -11.52 5.59
CA LEU A 76 -3.23 -10.12 5.55
C LEU A 76 -2.05 -9.17 5.30
N HIS A 77 -0.94 -9.69 4.77
CA HIS A 77 0.22 -8.91 4.37
C HIS A 77 0.30 -8.80 2.85
N PRO A 78 -0.41 -7.85 2.22
CA PRO A 78 -0.31 -7.64 0.78
C PRO A 78 1.08 -7.12 0.40
N ALA A 79 1.60 -7.53 -0.74
CA ALA A 79 2.87 -7.01 -1.24
C ALA A 79 2.81 -5.50 -1.53
N LEU A 80 1.67 -5.03 -2.03
CA LEU A 80 1.42 -3.63 -2.39
C LEU A 80 0.27 -3.06 -1.56
N LYS A 81 0.53 -1.99 -0.81
CA LYS A 81 -0.48 -1.34 0.03
C LYS A 81 -0.38 0.18 0.00
N VAL A 82 -1.50 0.86 -0.26
CA VAL A 82 -1.63 2.32 -0.13
C VAL A 82 -2.82 2.60 0.76
N VAL A 83 -2.56 3.08 1.97
CA VAL A 83 -3.61 3.30 2.96
C VAL A 83 -3.44 4.62 3.65
N ASN A 84 -4.57 5.24 3.96
CA ASN A 84 -4.65 6.28 4.98
C ASN A 84 -5.86 6.08 5.90
N ASN A 85 -6.52 4.91 5.88
CA ASN A 85 -7.49 4.51 6.90
C ASN A 85 -6.78 4.01 8.17
N TRP A 86 -7.43 4.12 9.35
CA TRP A 86 -6.80 3.97 10.68
C TRP A 86 -5.85 2.77 10.81
N ASP A 87 -4.75 2.98 11.57
CA ASP A 87 -3.71 1.98 11.88
C ASP A 87 -4.14 1.11 13.08
N ASP A 88 -4.67 -0.07 12.76
CA ASP A 88 -5.30 -1.01 13.71
C ASP A 88 -4.37 -2.20 14.05
N TRP A 89 -3.04 -1.99 14.03
CA TRP A 89 -1.98 -2.89 14.53
C TRP A 89 -2.41 -4.37 14.62
N HIS A 90 -2.29 -5.12 13.52
CA HIS A 90 -2.40 -6.58 13.42
C HIS A 90 -3.76 -7.27 13.76
N MET A 91 -4.90 -6.59 13.58
CA MET A 91 -6.20 -7.21 13.20
C MET A 91 -7.09 -7.88 14.29
N ASN A 92 -7.13 -7.36 15.52
CA ASN A 92 -8.16 -7.76 16.52
C ASN A 92 -9.38 -6.81 16.58
N LEU A 93 -9.57 -5.94 15.59
CA LEU A 93 -10.73 -5.06 15.47
C LEU A 93 -11.73 -5.59 14.42
N PRO A 94 -13.05 -5.41 14.63
CA PRO A 94 -14.05 -5.97 13.75
C PRO A 94 -13.97 -5.33 12.35
N SER A 95 -13.86 -6.20 11.35
CA SER A 95 -13.98 -5.85 9.93
C SER A 95 -15.36 -6.27 9.41
N PRO A 96 -15.94 -5.59 8.41
CA PRO A 96 -17.12 -6.08 7.73
C PRO A 96 -16.85 -7.46 7.10
N PRO A 97 -17.86 -8.36 7.07
CA PRO A 97 -17.71 -9.67 6.42
C PRO A 97 -17.18 -9.55 4.99
N GLY A 98 -16.10 -10.28 4.68
CA GLY A 98 -15.47 -10.28 3.36
C GLY A 98 -14.63 -9.04 3.03
N ARG A 99 -14.42 -8.13 3.99
CA ARG A 99 -13.61 -6.91 3.81
C ARG A 99 -12.54 -6.77 4.89
N PRO A 100 -11.53 -7.65 4.90
CA PRO A 100 -10.56 -7.72 6.00
C PRO A 100 -9.62 -6.51 6.08
N TYR A 101 -9.62 -5.60 5.10
CA TYR A 101 -8.80 -4.38 5.15
C TYR A 101 -9.62 -3.12 5.46
N GLU A 102 -10.93 -3.26 5.70
CA GLU A 102 -11.83 -2.16 6.04
C GLU A 102 -12.29 -2.30 7.49
N GLN A 103 -12.16 -1.24 8.27
CA GLN A 103 -12.62 -1.21 9.65
C GLN A 103 -14.15 -1.02 9.69
N ALA A 104 -14.87 -1.79 10.50
CA ALA A 104 -16.34 -1.70 10.54
C ALA A 104 -16.84 -0.40 11.20
N ASN A 105 -16.13 0.11 12.21
CA ASN A 105 -16.52 1.28 12.99
C ASN A 105 -15.30 2.17 13.30
N PRO A 106 -14.77 2.90 12.30
CA PRO A 106 -13.62 3.76 12.52
C PRO A 106 -13.95 4.88 13.50
N PRO A 107 -13.06 5.18 14.47
CA PRO A 107 -13.27 6.26 15.42
C PRO A 107 -13.27 7.62 14.70
N ALA A 108 -14.11 8.54 15.18
CA ALA A 108 -14.10 9.91 14.68
C ALA A 108 -12.78 10.60 15.02
N ARG A 109 -12.17 11.27 14.03
CA ARG A 109 -10.96 12.06 14.22
C ARG A 109 -11.28 13.55 14.37
N LYS A 110 -10.45 14.24 15.17
CA LYS A 110 -10.49 15.70 15.26
C LYS A 110 -10.07 16.36 13.94
N GLU A 111 -9.05 15.79 13.28
CA GLU A 111 -8.54 16.26 11.99
C GLU A 111 -8.46 15.08 11.02
N PRO A 112 -8.83 15.27 9.75
CA PRO A 112 -8.69 14.24 8.74
C PRO A 112 -7.21 13.98 8.45
N ARG A 113 -6.90 12.74 8.08
CA ARG A 113 -5.58 12.40 7.53
C ARG A 113 -5.35 13.07 6.18
N GLY A 114 -4.09 13.16 5.78
CA GLY A 114 -3.74 13.65 4.46
C GLY A 114 -4.33 12.77 3.35
N ALA A 115 -4.58 13.38 2.21
CA ALA A 115 -4.97 12.65 1.01
C ALA A 115 -3.74 12.08 0.30
N ILE A 116 -3.90 10.96 -0.39
CA ILE A 116 -2.82 10.34 -1.20
C ILE A 116 -3.18 10.44 -2.67
N ARG A 117 -2.30 11.02 -3.49
CA ARG A 117 -2.56 11.25 -4.91
C ARG A 117 -1.40 10.81 -5.79
N ASN A 118 -1.73 10.39 -7.00
CA ASN A 118 -0.77 10.18 -8.09
C ASN A 118 0.34 9.19 -7.70
N VAL A 119 -0.07 7.96 -7.39
CA VAL A 119 0.85 6.87 -7.01
C VAL A 119 1.07 5.97 -8.22
N LEU A 120 2.33 5.65 -8.52
CA LEU A 120 2.70 4.75 -9.61
C LEU A 120 3.44 3.52 -9.06
N PHE A 121 2.98 2.34 -9.45
CA PHE A 121 3.69 1.08 -9.38
C PHE A 121 4.00 0.63 -10.82
N ARG A 122 5.26 0.61 -11.22
CA ARG A 122 5.68 0.17 -12.57
C ARG A 122 6.72 -0.94 -12.49
N ASN A 123 6.58 -1.96 -13.32
CA ASN A 123 7.55 -3.06 -13.42
C ASN A 123 7.83 -3.68 -12.04
N ILE A 124 6.76 -4.16 -11.39
CA ILE A 124 6.86 -4.78 -10.07
C ILE A 124 6.67 -6.28 -10.22
N THR A 125 7.58 -7.06 -9.66
CA THR A 125 7.48 -8.52 -9.63
C THR A 125 7.47 -9.02 -8.20
N VAL A 126 6.40 -9.72 -7.79
CA VAL A 126 6.31 -10.44 -6.52
C VAL A 126 6.45 -11.93 -6.81
N LEU A 127 7.50 -12.56 -6.26
CA LEU A 127 7.82 -13.96 -6.54
C LEU A 127 7.00 -14.91 -5.68
N ARG A 128 7.03 -14.73 -4.36
CA ARG A 128 6.25 -15.52 -3.40
C ARG A 128 5.44 -14.61 -2.47
N CYS A 129 4.19 -14.98 -2.26
CA CYS A 129 3.29 -14.31 -1.33
C CYS A 129 2.22 -15.27 -0.81
N ASP A 130 1.82 -15.15 0.46
CA ASP A 130 0.69 -15.91 1.03
C ASP A 130 -0.67 -15.34 0.59
N THR A 131 -0.73 -14.05 0.29
CA THR A 131 -1.90 -13.37 -0.29
C THR A 131 -1.50 -12.61 -1.56
N GLU A 132 -2.33 -12.72 -2.60
CA GLU A 132 -2.13 -11.99 -3.86
C GLU A 132 -2.84 -10.61 -3.86
N ASP A 133 -3.47 -10.23 -2.75
CA ASP A 133 -4.21 -8.99 -2.64
C ASP A 133 -3.33 -7.74 -2.82
N VAL A 134 -3.92 -6.72 -3.42
CA VAL A 134 -3.36 -5.37 -3.53
C VAL A 134 -4.36 -4.41 -2.89
N VAL A 135 -3.91 -3.66 -1.91
CA VAL A 135 -4.82 -2.96 -0.99
C VAL A 135 -4.71 -1.45 -1.15
N LEU A 136 -5.83 -0.81 -1.45
CA LEU A 136 -5.99 0.64 -1.43
C LEU A 136 -7.16 0.98 -0.49
N MET A 137 -6.90 1.59 0.67
CA MET A 137 -7.99 1.89 1.62
C MET A 137 -7.90 3.32 2.13
N ALA A 138 -8.94 4.09 1.81
CA ALA A 138 -9.02 5.49 2.14
C ALA A 138 -9.88 5.72 3.40
N ASP A 139 -9.49 6.67 4.26
CA ASP A 139 -10.17 6.96 5.54
C ASP A 139 -11.60 7.48 5.34
N GLY A 140 -11.81 8.31 4.32
CA GLY A 140 -13.05 9.04 4.13
C GLY A 140 -12.98 10.03 2.97
N PRO A 141 -14.09 10.73 2.66
CA PRO A 141 -14.13 11.67 1.54
C PRO A 141 -13.22 12.89 1.73
N GLN A 142 -12.83 13.20 2.97
CA GLN A 142 -11.90 14.29 3.30
C GLN A 142 -10.43 13.86 3.15
N SER A 143 -10.16 12.56 3.11
CA SER A 143 -8.81 11.96 3.02
C SER A 143 -8.76 10.94 1.87
N PRO A 144 -9.11 11.32 0.62
CA PRO A 144 -9.23 10.35 -0.46
C PRO A 144 -7.88 9.79 -0.92
N ILE A 145 -7.93 8.62 -1.57
CA ILE A 145 -6.83 8.07 -2.37
C ILE A 145 -7.21 8.16 -3.84
N GLU A 146 -6.37 8.81 -4.65
CA GLU A 146 -6.72 9.16 -6.03
C GLU A 146 -5.57 8.89 -7.00
N ASN A 147 -5.92 8.45 -8.21
CA ASN A 147 -5.00 8.31 -9.33
C ASN A 147 -3.84 7.34 -9.00
N VAL A 148 -4.19 6.09 -8.72
CA VAL A 148 -3.21 5.01 -8.51
C VAL A 148 -3.07 4.23 -9.81
N THR A 149 -1.85 4.11 -10.32
CA THR A 149 -1.56 3.36 -11.55
C THR A 149 -0.69 2.15 -11.24
N PHE A 150 -1.12 1.00 -11.70
CA PHE A 150 -0.33 -0.22 -11.79
C PHE A 150 0.02 -0.46 -13.26
N ASP A 151 1.31 -0.58 -13.56
CA ASP A 151 1.86 -0.67 -14.91
C ASP A 151 2.84 -1.84 -14.96
N ASN A 152 2.49 -2.93 -15.64
CA ASN A 152 3.33 -4.14 -15.66
C ASN A 152 3.65 -4.66 -14.24
N VAL A 153 2.62 -4.94 -13.44
CA VAL A 153 2.74 -5.56 -12.11
C VAL A 153 2.40 -7.05 -12.20
N VAL A 154 3.28 -7.90 -11.70
CA VAL A 154 3.14 -9.36 -11.69
C VAL A 154 3.22 -9.85 -10.26
N ILE A 155 2.20 -10.57 -9.80
CA ILE A 155 2.12 -11.13 -8.44
C ILE A 155 1.98 -12.64 -8.54
N ALA A 156 2.91 -13.38 -7.95
CA ALA A 156 2.96 -14.84 -8.00
C ALA A 156 2.84 -15.40 -9.44
N GLY A 157 3.55 -14.78 -10.38
CA GLY A 157 3.54 -15.13 -11.80
C GLY A 157 2.31 -14.67 -12.59
N LYS A 158 1.32 -14.02 -11.95
CA LYS A 158 0.10 -13.53 -12.60
C LYS A 158 0.12 -12.01 -12.70
N ARG A 159 0.10 -11.49 -13.93
CA ARG A 159 -0.04 -10.05 -14.20
C ARG A 159 -1.35 -9.52 -13.62
N LEU A 160 -1.35 -8.31 -13.05
CA LEU A 160 -2.58 -7.60 -12.68
C LEU A 160 -3.30 -7.14 -13.94
N GLU A 161 -4.62 -7.32 -13.96
CA GLU A 161 -5.47 -6.90 -15.08
C GLU A 161 -6.43 -5.76 -14.68
N PRO A 162 -7.02 -5.02 -15.64
CA PRO A 162 -8.09 -4.10 -15.33
C PRO A 162 -9.25 -4.82 -14.61
N LYS A 163 -9.73 -4.23 -13.50
CA LYS A 163 -10.78 -4.81 -12.62
C LYS A 163 -10.38 -6.15 -11.97
N ASP A 164 -9.08 -6.41 -11.81
CA ASP A 164 -8.59 -7.61 -11.14
C ASP A 164 -9.22 -7.76 -9.74
N PRO A 165 -9.77 -8.94 -9.38
CA PRO A 165 -10.39 -9.17 -8.08
C PRO A 165 -9.42 -9.06 -6.90
N ARG A 166 -8.11 -9.11 -7.15
CA ARG A 166 -7.07 -8.90 -6.13
C ARG A 166 -6.99 -7.44 -5.68
N LEU A 167 -7.48 -6.48 -6.46
CA LEU A 167 -7.56 -5.07 -6.07
C LEU A 167 -8.67 -4.89 -5.02
N LYS A 168 -8.27 -4.64 -3.78
CA LYS A 168 -9.19 -4.34 -2.67
C LYS A 168 -9.25 -2.83 -2.48
N THR A 169 -10.46 -2.29 -2.60
CA THR A 169 -10.72 -0.84 -2.51
C THR A 169 -11.97 -0.55 -1.69
N ASN A 170 -12.14 0.70 -1.27
CA ASN A 170 -13.37 1.20 -0.66
C ASN A 170 -13.92 2.43 -1.40
N ALA A 171 -15.02 3.00 -0.91
CA ALA A 171 -15.78 4.05 -1.60
C ALA A 171 -15.00 5.38 -1.82
N TRP A 172 -13.89 5.58 -1.12
CA TRP A 172 -13.11 6.82 -1.14
C TRP A 172 -11.81 6.70 -1.96
N VAL A 173 -11.63 5.57 -2.63
CA VAL A 173 -10.56 5.35 -3.61
C VAL A 173 -11.12 5.57 -5.02
N ARG A 174 -10.43 6.37 -5.84
CA ARG A 174 -10.86 6.67 -7.20
C ARG A 174 -9.72 6.70 -8.22
N ASN A 175 -10.08 6.48 -9.48
CA ASN A 175 -9.19 6.50 -10.64
C ASN A 175 -8.01 5.50 -10.50
N VAL A 176 -8.33 4.26 -10.15
CA VAL A 176 -7.36 3.16 -10.15
C VAL A 176 -7.25 2.61 -11.57
N VAL A 177 -6.04 2.59 -12.10
CA VAL A 177 -5.74 2.14 -13.48
C VAL A 177 -4.75 0.99 -13.43
N VAL A 178 -5.02 -0.06 -14.21
CA VAL A 178 -4.09 -1.16 -14.46
C VAL A 178 -3.80 -1.20 -15.95
N ARG A 179 -2.52 -1.30 -16.32
CA ARG A 179 -2.05 -1.35 -17.71
C ARG A 179 -0.83 -2.25 -17.90
#